data_AF-A0A940EL78-F1
#
_entry.id   AF-A0A940EL78-F1
#
_cell.length_a   1.000
_cell.length_b   1.000
_cell.length_c   1.000
_cell.angle_alpha   90.00
_cell.angle_beta   90.00
_cell.angle_gamma   90.00
#
_symmetry.space_group_name_H-M   'P 1'
#
loop_
_entity.id
_entity.type
_entity.pdbx_description
1 polymer ?
#
loop_
_entity_poly.entity_id
_entity_poly.type
_entity_poly.pdbx_seq_one_letter_code
_entity_poly.pdbx_strand_id
1 'polypeptide(L)'
;MKRLIFFVLVKSEALFWLFVFLVLALVMSLLSVVINLVALLCALFGKGKVKRWGINCFEGLDNYRSAQTGGDPDDTLSSRLGKARKRGSKWTFIANKVDLVAIEIFKDANHCEKSIERDEGKKQVTRY
;
A
#
# COMPACT_ATOMS: atom_id res chain seq x y z
N MET A 1 2.93 -39.13 28.12
CA MET A 1 3.38 -39.50 26.75
C MET A 1 2.45 -38.98 25.64
N LYS A 2 1.15 -39.34 25.61
CA LYS A 2 0.19 -38.90 24.56
C LYS A 2 0.08 -37.37 24.38
N ARG A 3 0.08 -36.59 25.48
CA ARG A 3 -0.01 -35.11 25.45
C ARG A 3 1.25 -34.44 24.86
N LEU A 4 2.42 -35.05 25.06
CA LEU A 4 3.68 -34.58 24.49
C LEU A 4 3.73 -34.83 22.99
N ILE A 5 3.33 -36.02 22.55
CA ILE A 5 3.26 -36.39 21.13
C ILE A 5 2.27 -35.47 20.39
N PHE A 6 1.08 -35.26 20.94
CA PHE A 6 0.09 -34.33 20.36
C PHE A 6 0.64 -32.91 20.22
N PHE A 7 1.31 -32.39 21.26
CA PHE A 7 1.90 -31.05 21.22
C PHE A 7 3.02 -30.92 20.18
N VAL A 8 3.84 -31.95 20.02
CA VAL A 8 4.89 -32.00 18.98
C VAL A 8 4.25 -32.02 17.59
N LEU A 9 3.21 -32.82 17.37
CA LEU A 9 2.53 -32.89 16.08
C LEU A 9 1.91 -31.55 15.67
N VAL A 10 1.19 -30.86 16.57
CA VAL A 10 0.58 -29.55 16.29
C VAL A 10 1.64 -28.50 15.98
N LYS A 11 2.77 -28.49 16.71
CA LYS A 11 3.87 -27.58 16.42
C LYS A 11 4.53 -27.84 15.08
N SER A 12 4.77 -29.11 14.74
CA SER A 12 5.33 -29.50 13.45
C SER A 12 4.41 -29.10 12.29
N GLU A 13 3.10 -29.27 12.45
CA GLU A 13 2.11 -28.81 11.47
C GLU A 13 2.12 -27.29 11.32
N ALA A 14 2.16 -26.54 12.43
CA ALA A 14 2.25 -25.07 12.39
C ALA A 14 3.53 -24.59 11.69
N LEU A 15 4.68 -25.22 11.96
CA LEU A 15 5.94 -24.91 11.30
C LEU A 15 5.92 -25.25 9.80
N PHE A 16 5.29 -26.36 9.43
CA PHE A 16 5.07 -26.72 8.03
C PHE A 16 4.26 -25.64 7.31
N TRP A 17 3.12 -25.23 7.87
CA TRP A 17 2.30 -24.17 7.27
C TRP A 17 3.00 -22.81 7.22
N LEU A 18 3.75 -22.45 8.27
CA LEU A 18 4.59 -21.24 8.25
C LEU A 18 5.57 -21.28 7.09
N PHE A 19 6.26 -22.41 6.89
CA PHE A 19 7.18 -22.58 5.77
C PHE A 19 6.46 -22.42 4.42
N VAL A 20 5.28 -23.03 4.25
CA VAL A 20 4.46 -22.86 3.05
C VAL A 20 4.12 -21.39 2.81
N PHE A 21 3.68 -20.65 3.84
CA PHE A 21 3.37 -19.22 3.71
C PHE A 21 4.58 -18.37 3.37
N LEU A 22 5.76 -18.69 3.91
CA LEU A 22 7.01 -18.00 3.57
C LEU A 22 7.41 -18.25 2.11
N VAL A 23 7.27 -19.48 1.62
CA VAL A 23 7.52 -19.80 0.20
C VAL A 23 6.53 -19.06 -0.70
N LEU A 24 5.25 -19.06 -0.35
CA LEU A 24 4.23 -18.31 -1.10
C LEU A 24 4.51 -16.80 -1.10
N ALA A 25 4.89 -16.22 0.04
CA ALA A 25 5.25 -14.82 0.15
C ALA A 25 6.47 -14.48 -0.71
N LEU A 26 7.47 -15.35 -0.76
CA LEU A 26 8.64 -15.18 -1.63
C LEU A 26 8.24 -15.22 -3.11
N VAL A 27 7.46 -16.21 -3.52
CA VAL A 27 6.96 -16.31 -4.91
C VAL A 27 6.17 -15.06 -5.29
N MET A 28 5.24 -14.62 -4.43
CA MET A 28 4.46 -13.41 -4.66
C MET A 28 5.33 -12.15 -4.72
N SER A 29 6.37 -12.06 -3.89
CA SER A 29 7.32 -10.94 -3.91
C SER A 29 8.10 -10.89 -5.23
N LEU A 30 8.52 -12.04 -5.76
CA LEU A 30 9.19 -12.12 -7.07
C LEU A 30 8.24 -11.76 -8.22
N LEU A 31 7.00 -12.25 -8.19
CA LEU A 31 5.97 -11.92 -9.18
C LEU A 31 5.53 -10.46 -9.10
N SER A 32 5.64 -9.82 -7.93
CA SER A 32 5.17 -8.44 -7.71
C SER A 32 5.80 -7.44 -8.68
N VAL A 33 7.04 -7.66 -9.11
CA VAL A 33 7.72 -6.78 -10.08
C VAL A 33 6.97 -6.78 -11.40
N VAL A 34 6.64 -7.97 -11.93
CA VAL A 34 5.90 -8.12 -13.18
C VAL A 34 4.47 -7.58 -13.02
N ILE A 35 3.82 -7.90 -11.89
CA ILE A 35 2.47 -7.41 -11.58
C ILE A 35 2.43 -5.89 -11.56
N ASN A 36 3.40 -5.23 -10.92
CA ASN A 36 3.47 -3.77 -10.84
C ASN A 36 3.72 -3.12 -12.21
N LEU A 37 4.52 -3.74 -13.07
CA LEU A 37 4.71 -3.26 -14.45
C LEU A 37 3.41 -3.37 -15.26
N VAL A 38 2.70 -4.49 -15.16
CA VAL A 38 1.39 -4.66 -15.83
C VAL A 38 0.36 -3.71 -15.25
N ALA A 39 0.30 -3.57 -13.93
CA ALA A 39 -0.58 -2.63 -13.23
C ALA A 39 -0.33 -1.19 -13.68
N LEU A 40 0.92 -0.80 -13.93
CA LEU A 40 1.26 0.54 -14.41
C LEU A 40 0.64 0.79 -15.78
N LEU A 41 0.85 -0.14 -16.71
CA LEU A 41 0.26 -0.06 -18.05
C LEU A 41 -1.27 -0.03 -17.97
N CYS A 42 -1.87 -0.86 -17.10
CA CYS A 42 -3.31 -0.87 -16.88
C CYS A 42 -3.83 0.45 -16.28
N ALA A 43 -3.13 1.04 -15.32
CA ALA A 43 -3.52 2.31 -14.69
C ALA A 43 -3.46 3.47 -15.69
N LEU A 44 -2.45 3.50 -16.57
CA LEU A 44 -2.24 4.56 -17.56
C LEU A 44 -3.17 4.42 -18.78
N PHE A 45 -3.31 3.20 -19.32
CA PHE A 45 -3.94 2.97 -20.63
C PHE A 45 -5.21 2.12 -20.57
N GLY A 46 -5.46 1.43 -19.45
CA GLY A 46 -6.65 0.61 -19.27
C GLY A 46 -7.94 1.42 -19.19
N LYS A 47 -9.08 0.71 -19.26
CA LYS A 47 -10.42 1.28 -19.09
C LYS A 47 -11.23 0.48 -18.07
N GLY A 48 -12.22 1.12 -17.45
CA GLY A 48 -13.14 0.49 -16.50
C GLY A 48 -12.41 -0.28 -15.40
N LYS A 49 -12.78 -1.56 -15.22
CA LYS A 49 -12.24 -2.43 -14.16
C LYS A 49 -10.73 -2.68 -14.28
N VAL A 50 -10.18 -2.72 -15.50
CA VAL A 50 -8.74 -2.95 -15.72
C VAL A 50 -7.92 -1.75 -15.23
N LYS A 51 -8.38 -0.52 -15.54
CA LYS A 51 -7.76 0.70 -15.00
C LYS A 51 -7.84 0.71 -13.48
N ARG A 52 -9.01 0.40 -12.92
CA ARG A 52 -9.22 0.40 -11.48
C ARG A 52 -8.35 -0.64 -10.77
N TRP A 53 -8.18 -1.83 -11.35
CA TRP A 53 -7.25 -2.84 -10.83
C TRP A 53 -5.82 -2.31 -10.75
N GLY A 54 -5.32 -1.69 -11.83
CA GLY A 54 -3.98 -1.09 -11.84
C GLY A 54 -3.81 -0.04 -10.74
N ILE A 55 -4.78 0.86 -10.59
CA ILE A 55 -4.78 1.88 -9.52
C ILE A 55 -4.77 1.22 -8.13
N ASN A 56 -5.62 0.23 -7.88
CA ASN A 56 -5.69 -0.48 -6.60
C ASN A 56 -4.34 -1.14 -6.24
N CYS A 57 -3.60 -1.68 -7.22
CA CYS A 57 -2.27 -2.24 -6.97
C CYS A 57 -1.28 -1.17 -6.48
N PHE A 58 -1.32 0.04 -7.04
CA PHE A 58 -0.44 1.13 -6.59
C PHE A 58 -0.87 1.73 -5.26
N GLU A 59 -2.17 1.79 -4.97
CA GLU A 59 -2.70 2.18 -3.66
C GLU A 59 -2.21 1.20 -2.57
N GLY A 60 -2.31 -0.10 -2.81
CA GLY A 60 -1.75 -1.11 -1.90
C GLY A 60 -0.23 -1.03 -1.75
N LEU A 61 0.49 -0.75 -2.85
CA LEU A 61 1.94 -0.56 -2.82
C LEU A 61 2.34 0.68 -2.01
N ASP A 62 1.62 1.79 -2.16
CA ASP A 62 1.82 3.03 -1.40
C ASP A 62 1.66 2.79 0.11
N ASN A 63 0.56 2.15 0.50
CA ASN A 63 0.29 1.76 1.89
C ASN A 63 1.38 0.84 2.46
N TYR A 64 1.86 -0.13 1.66
CA TYR A 64 3.00 -0.96 2.04
C TYR A 64 4.29 -0.14 2.26
N ARG A 65 4.59 0.81 1.37
CA ARG A 65 5.77 1.70 1.51
C ARG A 65 5.64 2.67 2.68
N SER A 66 4.42 3.12 2.99
CA SER A 66 4.11 3.87 4.20
C SER A 66 4.53 3.06 5.43
N ALA A 67 4.06 1.82 5.55
CA ALA A 67 4.42 0.94 6.65
C ALA A 67 5.92 0.67 6.75
N GLN A 68 6.60 0.41 5.61
CA GLN A 68 8.06 0.18 5.56
C GLN A 68 8.88 1.38 6.07
N THR A 69 8.37 2.59 5.91
CA THR A 69 9.03 3.82 6.37
C THR A 69 8.55 4.28 7.75
N GLY A 70 7.73 3.47 8.42
CA GLY A 70 7.19 3.74 9.75
C GLY A 70 5.97 4.66 9.78
N GLY A 71 5.35 4.90 8.62
CA GLY A 71 4.05 5.52 8.47
C GLY A 71 2.89 4.59 8.85
N ASP A 72 1.65 5.08 8.74
CA ASP A 72 0.46 4.26 8.95
C ASP A 72 0.22 3.36 7.71
N PRO A 73 0.05 2.04 7.88
CA PRO A 73 -0.22 1.10 6.79
C PRO A 73 -1.54 1.35 6.06
N ASP A 74 -2.45 2.13 6.63
CA ASP A 74 -3.73 2.44 5.99
C ASP A 74 -3.73 3.83 5.34
N ASP A 75 -2.77 4.73 5.63
CA ASP A 75 -2.77 6.13 5.17
C ASP A 75 -1.98 6.35 3.87
N THR A 76 -2.69 6.67 2.79
CA THR A 76 -2.10 6.91 1.47
C THR A 76 -1.18 8.15 1.44
N LEU A 77 -0.25 8.20 0.49
CA LEU A 77 0.62 9.35 0.24
C LEU A 77 -0.19 10.61 -0.06
N SER A 78 -1.23 10.51 -0.88
CA SER A 78 -2.05 11.66 -1.24
C SER A 78 -2.85 12.19 -0.04
N SER A 79 -3.39 11.31 0.81
CA SER A 79 -4.00 11.67 2.11
C SER A 79 -3.00 12.40 3.02
N ARG A 80 -1.80 11.82 3.24
CA ARG A 80 -0.73 12.41 4.06
C ARG A 80 -0.31 13.80 3.57
N LEU A 81 -0.13 13.95 2.26
CA LEU A 81 0.20 15.23 1.63
C LEU A 81 -0.95 16.25 1.76
N GLY A 82 -2.20 15.81 1.62
CA GLY A 82 -3.39 16.64 1.86
C GLY A 82 -3.45 17.17 3.29
N LYS A 83 -3.25 16.31 4.28
CA LYS A 83 -3.16 16.66 5.71
C LYS A 83 -2.02 17.64 5.97
N ALA A 84 -0.83 17.38 5.41
CA ALA A 84 0.34 18.25 5.56
C ALA A 84 0.09 19.65 4.96
N ARG A 85 -0.52 19.71 3.76
CA ARG A 85 -0.91 20.96 3.11
C ARG A 85 -1.91 21.75 3.95
N LYS A 86 -2.93 21.11 4.54
CA LYS A 86 -3.88 21.78 5.45
C LYS A 86 -3.23 22.36 6.71
N ARG A 87 -2.11 21.79 7.15
CA ARG A 87 -1.30 22.30 8.28
C ARG A 87 -0.29 23.38 7.87
N GLY A 88 -0.28 23.81 6.60
CA GLY A 88 0.68 24.81 6.10
C GLY A 88 2.11 24.27 5.92
N SER A 89 2.28 22.96 5.77
CA SER A 89 3.60 22.33 5.61
C SER A 89 4.27 22.67 4.28
N LYS A 90 5.62 22.68 4.27
CA LYS A 90 6.44 22.82 3.04
C LYS A 90 6.22 21.67 2.04
N TRP A 91 5.71 20.52 2.49
CA TRP A 91 5.31 19.41 1.63
C TRP A 91 4.15 19.74 0.67
N THR A 92 3.52 20.90 0.83
CA THR A 92 2.56 21.46 -0.15
C THR A 92 3.12 21.47 -1.57
N PHE A 93 4.42 21.74 -1.75
CA PHE A 93 5.04 21.67 -3.08
C PHE A 93 4.91 20.28 -3.73
N ILE A 94 5.15 19.22 -2.95
CA ILE A 94 5.02 17.84 -3.42
C ILE A 94 3.54 17.48 -3.63
N ALA A 95 2.65 17.91 -2.74
CA ALA A 95 1.19 17.76 -2.92
C ALA A 95 0.73 18.34 -4.27
N ASN A 96 1.24 19.51 -4.65
CA ASN A 96 0.92 20.13 -5.94
C ASN A 96 1.46 19.33 -7.14
N LYS A 97 2.59 18.62 -7.00
CA LYS A 97 3.09 17.72 -8.06
C LYS A 97 2.25 16.46 -8.18
N VAL A 98 1.78 15.91 -7.07
CA VAL A 98 0.84 14.77 -7.09
C VAL A 98 -0.48 15.20 -7.73
N ASP A 99 -1.04 16.34 -7.34
CA ASP A 99 -2.28 16.88 -7.94
C ASP A 99 -2.12 17.18 -9.44
N LEU A 100 -0.94 17.66 -9.89
CA LEU A 100 -0.63 17.84 -11.31
C LEU A 100 -0.68 16.51 -12.08
N VAL A 101 -0.10 15.44 -11.55
CA VAL A 101 -0.19 14.12 -12.19
C VAL A 101 -1.63 13.61 -12.18
N ALA A 102 -2.33 13.77 -11.05
CA ALA A 102 -3.72 13.33 -10.91
C ALA A 102 -4.65 14.03 -11.92
N ILE A 103 -4.51 15.35 -12.12
CA ILE A 103 -5.34 16.09 -13.07
C ILE A 103 -4.97 15.76 -14.52
N GLU A 104 -3.69 15.77 -14.89
CA GLU A 104 -3.27 15.61 -16.30
C GLU A 104 -3.41 14.16 -16.79
N ILE A 105 -3.13 13.17 -15.94
CA ILE A 105 -3.13 11.75 -16.34
C ILE A 105 -4.45 11.06 -15.97
N PHE A 106 -5.00 11.38 -14.80
CA PHE A 106 -6.16 10.67 -14.25
C PHE A 106 -7.46 11.48 -14.29
N LYS A 107 -7.43 12.74 -14.75
CA LYS A 107 -8.57 13.68 -14.78
C LYS A 107 -9.19 13.90 -13.39
N ASP A 108 -8.32 13.89 -12.37
CA ASP A 108 -8.74 13.95 -10.98
C ASP A 108 -8.25 15.24 -10.30
N ALA A 109 -9.03 16.31 -10.41
CA ALA A 109 -8.68 17.61 -9.85
C ALA A 109 -8.76 17.61 -8.31
N ASN A 110 -7.84 18.31 -7.64
CA ASN A 110 -7.76 18.41 -6.17
C ASN A 110 -7.65 17.04 -5.46
N HIS A 111 -6.94 16.09 -6.08
CA HIS A 111 -6.83 14.71 -5.60
C HIS A 111 -6.39 14.63 -4.12
N CYS A 112 -5.25 15.22 -3.75
CA CYS A 112 -4.73 15.19 -2.39
C CYS A 112 -5.69 15.77 -1.35
N GLU A 113 -6.57 16.72 -1.70
CA GLU A 113 -7.57 17.21 -0.75
C GLU A 113 -8.75 16.24 -0.59
N LYS A 114 -9.20 15.63 -1.69
CA LYS A 114 -10.28 14.64 -1.67
C LYS A 114 -9.86 13.34 -1.01
N SER A 115 -8.59 12.99 -1.09
CA SER A 115 -8.03 11.78 -0.47
C SER A 115 -7.75 11.93 1.03
N ILE A 116 -8.10 13.04 1.69
CA ILE A 116 -7.84 13.18 3.13
C ILE A 116 -8.75 12.25 3.93
N GLU A 117 -8.15 11.21 4.50
CA GLU A 117 -8.80 10.24 5.39
C GLU A 117 -8.54 10.62 6.86
N ARG A 118 -9.54 11.18 7.53
CA ARG A 118 -9.35 11.84 8.85
C ARG A 118 -9.11 10.88 10.01
N ASP A 119 -9.53 9.64 9.86
CA ASP A 119 -9.46 8.59 10.86
C ASP A 119 -8.20 7.72 10.78
N GLU A 120 -7.38 7.94 9.74
CA GLU A 120 -6.09 7.27 9.51
C GLU A 120 -4.88 8.11 9.97
N GLY A 121 -3.73 7.46 10.09
CA GLY A 121 -2.48 8.04 10.61
C GLY A 121 -2.23 7.71 12.09
N LYS A 122 -3.10 6.92 12.72
CA LYS A 122 -3.05 6.56 14.15
C LYS A 122 -2.05 5.45 14.45
N LYS A 123 -1.70 4.63 13.45
CA LYS A 123 -0.74 3.52 13.57
C LYS A 123 0.68 3.93 13.18
N GLN A 124 0.89 5.19 12.76
CA GLN A 124 2.22 5.71 12.46
C GLN A 124 3.11 5.64 13.71
N VAL A 125 4.33 5.13 13.54
CA VAL A 125 5.29 4.94 14.64
C VAL A 125 6.41 5.98 14.64
N THR A 126 6.54 6.76 13.57
CA THR A 126 7.52 7.84 13.42
C THR A 126 6.91 9.22 13.74
N ARG A 127 7.76 10.18 14.10
CA ARG A 127 7.38 11.57 14.40
C ARG A 127 8.14 12.54 13.50
N TYR A 128 7.81 12.58 12.21
CA TYR A 128 8.31 13.59 11.28
C TYR A 128 7.28 14.70 11.06
#